data_AF-C4RIX0-F1
#
_entry.id   AF-C4RIX0-F1
#
_cell.length_a   1.000
_cell.length_b   1.000
_cell.length_c   1.000
_cell.angle_alpha   90.00
_cell.angle_beta   90.00
_cell.angle_gamma   90.00
#
_symmetry.space_group_name_H-M   'P 1'
#
loop_
_entity.id
_entity.type
_entity.pdbx_description
1 polymer ?
#
loop_
_entity_poly.entity_id
_entity_poly.type
_entity_poly.pdbx_seq_one_letter_code
_entity_poly.pdbx_strand_id
1 'polypeptide(L)'
;MMLVLAPLNPLRTVRRAADTALDLFAHQITICAKSLTDRDARLAEAVLDQMRDSEPKLTQLTQVVTAADEVVRFSPLRWRRRRIVRAYRQGVKHMERAFRNSRTLVRRAGTALRDAESVPPDLPAALEHYAAAVRLLHREFLAGQEPLQARERVLQAVRHAGEACRQDIGFSGTIVVSQLRTVANELLRATGVRHDEARRLVRRAAAGY
;
A
#
# COMPACT_ATOMS: atom_id res chain seq x y z
N MET A 1 -1.45 -22.36 -28.31
CA MET A 1 -1.18 -23.09 -27.05
C MET A 1 0.17 -22.59 -26.55
N MET A 2 0.21 -21.54 -25.73
CA MET A 2 1.47 -20.99 -25.23
C MET A 2 1.83 -21.78 -23.97
N LEU A 3 2.86 -22.61 -24.07
CA LEU A 3 3.40 -23.37 -22.95
C LEU A 3 4.08 -22.38 -21.99
N VAL A 4 3.30 -21.78 -21.09
CA VAL A 4 3.86 -21.04 -19.96
C VAL A 4 4.56 -22.08 -19.10
N LEU A 5 5.89 -22.02 -19.04
CA LEU A 5 6.70 -22.75 -18.08
C LEU A 5 6.16 -22.44 -16.67
N ALA A 6 5.26 -23.30 -16.19
CA ALA A 6 4.69 -23.16 -14.86
C ALA A 6 5.85 -23.23 -13.85
N PRO A 7 5.99 -22.25 -12.94
CA PRO A 7 7.10 -22.25 -12.00
C PRO A 7 7.06 -23.55 -11.18
N LEU A 8 8.19 -24.25 -11.13
CA LEU A 8 8.36 -25.50 -10.36
C LEU A 8 7.93 -25.36 -8.89
N ASN A 9 7.93 -24.13 -8.35
CA ASN A 9 7.38 -23.81 -7.03
C ASN A 9 6.65 -22.45 -7.04
N PRO A 10 5.34 -22.43 -7.32
CA PRO A 10 4.57 -21.18 -7.49
C PRO A 10 4.61 -20.26 -6.27
N LEU A 11 4.61 -20.83 -5.06
CA LEU A 11 4.67 -20.07 -3.82
C LEU A 11 6.01 -19.33 -3.67
N ARG A 12 7.12 -19.96 -4.05
CA ARG A 12 8.44 -19.32 -3.98
C ARG A 12 8.51 -18.11 -4.91
N THR A 13 7.94 -18.23 -6.12
CA THR A 13 7.89 -17.14 -7.09
C THR A 13 7.01 -16.00 -6.61
N VAL A 14 5.81 -16.29 -6.08
CA VAL A 14 4.92 -15.29 -5.48
C VAL A 14 5.60 -14.57 -4.33
N ARG A 15 6.20 -15.30 -3.39
CA ARG A 15 6.91 -14.71 -2.25
C ARG A 15 8.00 -13.76 -2.71
N ARG A 16 8.89 -14.18 -3.63
CA ARG A 16 9.99 -13.34 -4.12
C ARG A 16 9.49 -12.07 -4.81
N ALA A 17 8.46 -12.17 -5.64
CA ALA A 17 7.85 -11.01 -6.30
C ALA A 17 7.20 -10.07 -5.27
N ALA A 18 6.50 -10.62 -4.27
CA ALA A 18 5.84 -9.86 -3.23
C ALA A 18 6.83 -9.15 -2.30
N ASP A 19 7.88 -9.85 -1.84
CA ASP A 19 8.97 -9.28 -1.05
C ASP A 19 9.55 -8.06 -1.80
N THR A 20 9.92 -8.24 -3.07
CA THR A 20 10.50 -7.16 -3.89
C THR A 20 9.56 -5.97 -4.06
N ALA A 21 8.28 -6.22 -4.34
CA ALA A 21 7.33 -5.17 -4.69
C ALA A 21 6.79 -4.42 -3.46
N LEU A 22 6.40 -5.14 -2.40
CA LEU A 22 5.74 -4.56 -1.24
C LEU A 22 6.73 -3.92 -0.26
N ASP A 23 7.94 -4.47 -0.12
CA ASP A 23 8.97 -3.83 0.70
C ASP A 23 9.44 -2.52 0.05
N LEU A 24 9.62 -2.52 -1.28
CA LEU A 24 9.95 -1.32 -2.03
C LEU A 24 8.86 -0.26 -1.91
N PHE A 25 7.60 -0.65 -2.06
CA PHE A 25 6.47 0.27 -1.90
C PHE A 25 6.45 0.89 -0.49
N ALA A 26 6.53 0.06 0.56
CA ALA A 26 6.54 0.56 1.93
C ALA A 26 7.75 1.47 2.21
N HIS A 27 8.93 1.13 1.68
CA HIS A 27 10.13 1.94 1.82
C HIS A 27 9.98 3.31 1.16
N GLN A 28 9.43 3.39 -0.05
CA GLN A 28 9.18 4.66 -0.74
C GLN A 28 8.23 5.57 0.03
N ILE A 29 7.18 5.01 0.65
CA ILE A 29 6.28 5.79 1.51
C ILE A 29 6.97 6.27 2.79
N THR A 30 7.80 5.45 3.43
CA THR A 30 8.64 5.87 4.57
C THR A 30 9.57 7.02 4.17
N ILE A 31 10.22 6.97 2.99
CA ILE A 31 11.07 8.09 2.54
C ILE A 31 10.24 9.35 2.30
N CYS A 32 9.01 9.25 1.76
CA CYS A 32 8.11 10.40 1.63
C CYS A 32 7.67 10.98 2.98
N ALA A 33 7.51 10.15 4.02
CA ALA A 33 7.25 10.65 5.37
C ALA A 33 8.48 11.38 5.94
N LYS A 34 9.68 10.83 5.70
CA LYS A 34 10.94 11.48 6.06
C LYS A 34 11.13 12.83 5.37
N SER A 35 10.82 12.94 4.08
CA SER A 35 10.93 14.20 3.36
C SER A 35 10.02 15.29 3.92
N LEU A 36 8.80 14.93 4.35
CA LEU A 36 7.90 15.85 5.05
C LEU A 36 8.46 16.29 6.40
N THR A 37 9.06 15.37 7.15
CA THR A 37 9.67 15.64 8.47
C THR A 37 10.88 16.56 8.34
N ASP A 38 11.77 16.26 7.39
CA ASP A 38 13.03 16.98 7.17
C ASP A 38 12.85 18.24 6.31
N ARG A 39 11.62 18.51 5.84
CA ARG A 39 11.28 19.58 4.89
C ARG A 39 12.10 19.53 3.58
N ASP A 40 12.43 18.32 3.10
CA ASP A 40 13.25 18.10 1.91
C ASP A 40 12.41 17.82 0.66
N ALA A 41 12.13 18.87 -0.13
CA ALA A 41 11.38 18.75 -1.37
C ALA A 41 12.09 17.88 -2.44
N ARG A 42 13.42 17.86 -2.46
CA ARG A 42 14.20 17.08 -3.44
C ARG A 42 14.09 15.59 -3.15
N LEU A 43 14.08 15.22 -1.87
CA LEU A 43 13.86 13.84 -1.45
C LEU A 43 12.47 13.34 -1.89
N ALA A 44 11.43 14.15 -1.76
CA ALA A 44 10.08 13.81 -2.23
C ALA A 44 10.02 13.60 -3.76
N GLU A 45 10.73 14.43 -4.53
CA GLU A 45 10.83 14.33 -5.98
C GLU A 45 11.58 13.06 -6.41
N ALA A 46 12.73 12.78 -5.80
CA ALA A 46 13.49 11.57 -6.05
C ALA A 46 12.67 10.29 -5.77
N VAL A 47 11.88 10.26 -4.70
CA VAL A 47 10.98 9.13 -4.42
C VAL A 47 9.91 8.99 -5.48
N LEU A 48 9.32 10.09 -5.97
CA LEU A 48 8.30 10.04 -7.01
C LEU A 48 8.84 9.43 -8.30
N ASP A 49 10.07 9.78 -8.67
CA ASP A 49 10.75 9.21 -9.85
C ASP A 49 11.06 7.73 -9.65
N GLN A 50 11.60 7.35 -8.49
CA GLN A 50 11.78 5.93 -8.15
C GLN A 50 10.47 5.13 -8.18
N MET A 51 9.35 5.72 -7.74
CA MET A 51 8.03 5.08 -7.82
C MET A 51 7.55 4.89 -9.26
N ARG A 52 7.88 5.80 -10.18
CA ARG A 52 7.58 5.64 -11.62
C ARG A 52 8.34 4.45 -12.18
N ASP A 53 9.63 4.35 -11.88
CA ASP A 53 10.51 3.26 -12.36
C ASP A 53 10.17 1.91 -11.72
N SER A 54 9.52 1.92 -10.56
CA SER A 54 9.14 0.71 -9.82
C SER A 54 7.80 0.11 -10.25
N GLU A 55 7.00 0.82 -11.07
CA GLU A 55 5.69 0.35 -11.53
C GLU A 55 5.72 -1.05 -12.19
N PRO A 56 6.70 -1.40 -13.04
CA PRO A 56 6.80 -2.75 -13.60
C PRO A 56 6.90 -3.87 -12.56
N LYS A 57 7.52 -3.62 -11.38
CA LYS A 57 7.66 -4.63 -10.32
C LYS A 57 6.31 -4.99 -9.70
N LEU A 58 5.41 -4.03 -9.55
CA LEU A 58 4.05 -4.26 -9.05
C LEU A 58 3.19 -4.97 -10.10
N THR A 59 3.32 -4.60 -11.37
CA THR A 59 2.68 -5.31 -12.48
C THR A 59 3.15 -6.76 -12.57
N GLN A 60 4.45 -7.00 -12.39
CA GLN A 60 5.02 -8.35 -12.35
C GLN A 60 4.44 -9.19 -11.20
N LEU A 61 4.22 -8.59 -10.01
CA LEU A 61 3.56 -9.28 -8.91
C LEU A 61 2.15 -9.76 -9.32
N THR A 62 1.35 -8.90 -9.96
CA THR A 62 0.01 -9.27 -10.48
C THR A 62 0.09 -10.46 -11.45
N GLN A 63 1.05 -10.45 -12.37
CA GLN A 63 1.25 -11.53 -13.35
C GLN A 63 1.65 -12.85 -12.67
N VAL A 64 2.64 -12.80 -11.77
CA VAL A 64 3.14 -13.97 -11.04
C VAL A 64 2.05 -14.59 -10.17
N VAL A 65 1.27 -13.77 -9.46
CA VAL A 65 0.16 -14.24 -8.63
C VAL A 65 -0.94 -14.87 -9.47
N THR A 66 -1.24 -14.31 -10.64
CA THR A 66 -2.24 -14.87 -11.57
C THR A 66 -1.82 -16.25 -12.05
N ALA A 67 -0.58 -16.39 -12.54
CA ALA A 67 -0.06 -17.68 -12.99
C ALA A 67 0.03 -18.71 -11.86
N ALA A 68 0.41 -18.29 -10.65
CA ALA A 68 0.49 -19.18 -9.49
C ALA A 68 -0.89 -19.70 -9.04
N ASP A 69 -1.93 -18.87 -9.11
CA ASP A 69 -3.31 -19.25 -8.76
C ASP A 69 -3.86 -20.33 -9.69
N GLU A 70 -3.58 -20.23 -11.00
CA GLU A 70 -3.95 -21.23 -12.01
C GLU A 70 -3.32 -22.60 -11.73
N VAL A 71 -2.03 -22.63 -11.36
CA VAL A 71 -1.30 -23.87 -11.06
C VAL A 71 -1.78 -24.51 -9.75
N VAL A 72 -2.05 -23.70 -8.73
CA VAL A 72 -2.36 -24.19 -7.39
C VAL A 72 -3.81 -24.71 -7.27
N ARG A 73 -4.71 -24.31 -8.18
CA ARG A 73 -6.13 -24.74 -8.24
C ARG A 73 -6.31 -26.26 -8.33
N PHE A 74 -5.37 -26.98 -8.93
CA PHE A 74 -5.46 -28.44 -9.15
C PHE A 74 -4.67 -29.31 -8.16
N SER A 75 -3.93 -28.74 -7.20
CA SER A 75 -3.12 -29.53 -6.24
C SER A 75 -3.80 -29.75 -4.87
N PRO A 76 -4.41 -30.92 -4.57
CA PRO A 76 -5.17 -31.16 -3.34
C PRO A 76 -4.31 -31.21 -2.05
N LEU A 77 -3.00 -31.48 -2.14
CA LEU A 77 -2.15 -31.77 -0.99
C LEU A 77 -1.55 -30.54 -0.27
N ARG A 78 -1.99 -29.30 -0.56
CA ARG A 78 -1.30 -28.08 -0.07
C ARG A 78 -2.22 -26.91 0.32
N TRP A 79 -3.19 -27.14 1.19
CA TRP A 79 -4.15 -26.14 1.70
C TRP A 79 -3.52 -24.83 2.19
N ARG A 80 -2.44 -24.88 2.98
CA ARG A 80 -1.73 -23.67 3.45
C ARG A 80 -1.19 -22.83 2.29
N ARG A 81 -0.62 -23.48 1.27
CA ARG A 81 -0.07 -22.77 0.09
C ARG A 81 -1.18 -22.16 -0.76
N ARG A 82 -2.29 -22.88 -0.93
CA ARG A 82 -3.52 -22.37 -1.56
C ARG A 82 -4.01 -21.09 -0.88
N ARG A 83 -4.07 -21.09 0.45
CA ARG A 83 -4.51 -19.92 1.23
C ARG A 83 -3.64 -18.68 0.99
N ILE A 84 -2.31 -18.86 0.99
CA ILE A 84 -1.37 -17.75 0.73
C ILE A 84 -1.55 -17.19 -0.69
N VAL A 85 -1.53 -18.05 -1.71
CA VAL A 85 -1.69 -17.61 -3.11
C VAL A 85 -3.04 -16.93 -3.33
N ARG A 86 -4.11 -17.46 -2.73
CA ARG A 86 -5.45 -16.86 -2.80
C ARG A 86 -5.52 -15.49 -2.13
N ALA A 87 -4.84 -15.30 -0.99
CA ALA A 87 -4.79 -13.99 -0.32
C ALA A 87 -4.16 -12.93 -1.24
N TYR A 88 -3.00 -13.23 -1.84
CA TYR A 88 -2.41 -12.35 -2.84
C TYR A 88 -3.33 -12.17 -4.06
N ARG A 89 -3.95 -13.23 -4.56
CA ARG A 89 -4.83 -13.17 -5.74
C ARG A 89 -5.99 -12.21 -5.54
N GLN A 90 -6.60 -12.23 -4.36
CA GLN A 90 -7.69 -11.35 -3.99
C GLN A 90 -7.21 -9.90 -3.82
N GLY A 91 -6.01 -9.69 -3.26
CA GLY A 91 -5.51 -8.36 -2.92
C GLY A 91 -4.72 -7.63 -4.01
N VAL A 92 -4.09 -8.34 -4.95
CA VAL A 92 -3.02 -7.76 -5.78
C VAL A 92 -3.47 -6.60 -6.67
N LYS A 93 -4.69 -6.66 -7.23
CA LYS A 93 -5.24 -5.55 -8.02
C LYS A 93 -5.45 -4.29 -7.18
N HIS A 94 -5.81 -4.45 -5.91
CA HIS A 94 -5.97 -3.33 -4.99
C HIS A 94 -4.61 -2.76 -4.56
N MET A 95 -3.60 -3.60 -4.36
CA MET A 95 -2.23 -3.15 -4.07
C MET A 95 -1.64 -2.36 -5.25
N GLU A 96 -1.85 -2.82 -6.49
CA GLU A 96 -1.40 -2.12 -7.70
C GLU A 96 -2.08 -0.74 -7.85
N ARG A 97 -3.38 -0.64 -7.51
CA ARG A 97 -4.10 0.64 -7.46
C ARG A 97 -3.60 1.54 -6.33
N ALA A 98 -3.37 1.00 -5.14
CA ALA A 98 -2.84 1.73 -4.00
C ALA A 98 -1.46 2.33 -4.33
N PHE A 99 -0.57 1.55 -4.97
CA PHE A 99 0.73 2.01 -5.43
C PHE A 99 0.63 3.19 -6.42
N ARG A 100 -0.17 3.02 -7.49
CA ARG A 100 -0.36 4.08 -8.51
C ARG A 100 -0.94 5.35 -7.92
N ASN A 101 -1.96 5.24 -7.06
CA ASN A 101 -2.58 6.39 -6.41
C ASN A 101 -1.62 7.06 -5.41
N SER A 102 -0.73 6.31 -4.78
CA SER A 102 0.27 6.86 -3.86
C SER A 102 1.27 7.78 -4.57
N ARG A 103 1.49 7.66 -5.89
CA ARG A 103 2.31 8.64 -6.64
C ARG A 103 1.71 10.04 -6.61
N THR A 104 0.38 10.15 -6.66
CA THR A 104 -0.29 11.45 -6.53
C THR A 104 -0.12 12.01 -5.11
N LEU A 105 -0.15 11.15 -4.09
CA LEU A 105 0.14 11.52 -2.71
C LEU A 105 1.57 12.07 -2.59
N VAL A 106 2.59 11.33 -3.05
CA VAL A 106 4.00 11.76 -2.99
C VAL A 106 4.24 13.05 -3.78
N ARG A 107 3.65 13.17 -4.98
CA ARG A 107 3.71 14.40 -5.77
C ARG A 107 3.19 15.61 -4.99
N ARG A 108 2.07 15.45 -4.27
CA ARG A 108 1.45 16.53 -3.48
C ARG A 108 2.24 16.85 -2.21
N ALA A 109 2.88 15.87 -1.60
CA ALA A 109 3.84 16.11 -0.52
C ALA A 109 5.02 16.98 -1.02
N GLY A 110 5.59 16.66 -2.19
CA GLY A 110 6.65 17.48 -2.80
C GLY A 110 6.18 18.90 -3.16
N THR A 111 4.95 19.09 -3.65
CA THR A 111 4.38 20.43 -3.87
C THR A 111 4.22 21.19 -2.56
N ALA A 112 3.65 20.58 -1.51
CA ALA A 112 3.50 21.22 -0.20
C ALA A 112 4.85 21.73 0.35
N LEU A 113 5.92 20.94 0.17
CA LEU A 113 7.27 21.33 0.58
C LEU A 113 7.85 22.48 -0.25
N ARG A 114 7.67 22.47 -1.58
CA ARG A 114 8.14 23.57 -2.46
C ARG A 114 7.42 24.88 -2.20
N ASP A 115 6.12 24.80 -1.91
CA ASP A 115 5.28 25.95 -1.63
C ASP A 115 5.41 26.41 -0.15
N ALA A 116 6.31 25.79 0.62
CA ALA A 116 6.53 26.05 2.04
C ALA A 116 5.23 26.00 2.89
N GLU A 117 4.28 25.14 2.51
CA GLU A 117 3.04 24.94 3.27
C GLU A 117 3.33 24.44 4.68
N SER A 118 2.43 24.72 5.63
CA SER A 118 2.49 24.09 6.95
C SER A 118 2.30 22.57 6.82
N VAL A 119 3.16 21.81 7.53
CA VAL A 119 3.15 20.34 7.58
C VAL A 119 3.01 19.93 9.05
N PRO A 120 1.76 19.70 9.51
CA PRO A 120 1.46 19.06 10.79
C PRO A 120 2.29 17.79 11.03
N PRO A 121 2.80 17.54 12.25
CA PRO A 121 3.56 16.32 12.57
C PRO A 121 2.73 15.03 12.38
N ASP A 122 1.40 15.14 12.46
CA ASP A 122 0.49 14.02 12.18
C ASP A 122 0.49 13.58 10.71
N LEU A 123 0.86 14.46 9.76
CA LEU A 123 0.90 14.10 8.34
C LEU A 123 2.02 13.09 8.01
N PRO A 124 3.30 13.32 8.35
CA PRO A 124 4.33 12.29 8.16
C PRO A 124 4.07 11.04 9.02
N ALA A 125 3.55 11.18 10.24
CA ALA A 125 3.17 10.03 11.07
C ALA A 125 2.11 9.15 10.37
N ALA A 126 1.13 9.78 9.72
CA ALA A 126 0.12 9.07 8.94
C ALA A 126 0.74 8.27 7.78
N LEU A 127 1.72 8.82 7.06
CA LEU A 127 2.43 8.11 6.00
C LEU A 127 3.27 6.94 6.56
N GLU A 128 3.92 7.10 7.71
CA GLU A 128 4.65 6.01 8.36
C GLU A 128 3.73 4.86 8.77
N HIS A 129 2.55 5.17 9.33
CA HIS A 129 1.55 4.15 9.62
C HIS A 129 1.08 3.44 8.35
N TYR A 130 0.90 4.16 7.25
CA TYR A 130 0.53 3.55 5.98
C TYR A 130 1.62 2.62 5.43
N ALA A 131 2.89 3.04 5.47
CA ALA A 131 4.02 2.19 5.11
C ALA A 131 4.09 0.92 5.99
N ALA A 132 3.90 1.07 7.31
CA ALA A 132 3.85 -0.06 8.24
C ALA A 132 2.70 -1.02 7.92
N ALA A 133 1.53 -0.51 7.54
CA ALA A 133 0.38 -1.32 7.15
C ALA A 133 0.66 -2.18 5.90
N VAL A 134 1.38 -1.63 4.90
CA VAL A 134 1.81 -2.40 3.72
C VAL A 134 2.75 -3.55 4.11
N ARG A 135 3.72 -3.29 5.00
CA ARG A 135 4.63 -4.33 5.52
C ARG A 135 3.89 -5.40 6.33
N LEU A 136 2.88 -5.01 7.12
CA LEU A 136 2.06 -5.95 7.89
C LEU A 136 1.20 -6.81 6.98
N LEU A 137 0.57 -6.21 5.96
CA LEU A 137 -0.22 -6.94 4.97
C LEU A 137 0.60 -8.05 4.32
N HIS A 138 1.81 -7.72 3.89
CA HIS A 138 2.73 -8.68 3.30
C HIS A 138 3.07 -9.83 4.26
N ARG A 139 3.44 -9.50 5.50
CA ARG A 139 3.75 -10.49 6.55
C ARG A 139 2.57 -11.42 6.85
N GLU A 140 1.38 -10.86 7.03
CA GLU A 140 0.17 -11.63 7.35
C GLU A 140 -0.26 -12.52 6.16
N PHE A 141 -0.14 -12.03 4.91
CA PHE A 141 -0.35 -12.83 3.71
C PHE A 141 0.61 -14.02 3.62
N LEU A 142 1.91 -13.82 3.86
CA LEU A 142 2.90 -14.92 3.86
C LEU A 142 2.66 -15.93 4.99
N ALA A 143 2.18 -15.48 6.15
CA ALA A 143 1.75 -16.36 7.23
C ALA A 143 0.45 -17.13 6.88
N GLY A 144 -0.28 -16.68 5.85
CA GLY A 144 -1.60 -17.15 5.51
C GLY A 144 -2.61 -16.82 6.61
N GLN A 145 -2.45 -15.69 7.29
CA GLN A 145 -3.33 -15.20 8.33
C GLN A 145 -4.33 -14.20 7.75
N GLU A 146 -5.45 -14.01 8.44
CA GLU A 146 -6.30 -12.86 8.18
C GLU A 146 -5.52 -11.59 8.56
N PRO A 147 -5.45 -10.57 7.68
CA PRO A 147 -4.56 -9.42 7.86
C PRO A 147 -5.15 -8.34 8.79
N LEU A 148 -5.39 -8.71 10.05
CA LEU A 148 -6.04 -7.84 11.03
C LEU A 148 -5.14 -6.68 11.45
N GLN A 149 -3.84 -6.92 11.62
CA GLN A 149 -2.90 -5.87 12.03
C GLN A 149 -2.71 -4.84 10.91
N ALA A 150 -2.68 -5.29 9.64
CA ALA A 150 -2.63 -4.37 8.51
C ALA A 150 -3.86 -3.45 8.46
N ARG A 151 -5.07 -4.00 8.70
CA ARG A 151 -6.32 -3.23 8.76
C ARG A 151 -6.29 -2.19 9.88
N GLU A 152 -5.91 -2.60 11.08
CA GLU A 152 -5.80 -1.67 12.22
C GLU A 152 -4.79 -0.56 11.95
N ARG A 153 -3.60 -0.93 11.45
CA ARG A 153 -2.52 0.01 11.19
C ARG A 153 -2.88 1.03 10.11
N VAL A 154 -3.59 0.62 9.06
CA VAL A 154 -4.03 1.56 8.02
C VAL A 154 -5.13 2.50 8.52
N LEU A 155 -5.99 2.05 9.43
CA LEU A 155 -6.96 2.93 10.09
C LEU A 155 -6.28 3.91 11.05
N GLN A 156 -5.17 3.51 11.69
CA GLN A 156 -4.33 4.44 12.44
C GLN A 156 -3.74 5.53 11.54
N ALA A 157 -3.24 5.17 10.35
CA ALA A 157 -2.80 6.16 9.37
C ALA A 157 -3.91 7.17 9.04
N VAL A 158 -5.13 6.69 8.83
CA VAL A 158 -6.29 7.54 8.53
C VAL A 158 -6.65 8.46 9.72
N ARG A 159 -6.52 7.99 10.96
CA ARG A 159 -6.74 8.82 12.17
C ARG A 159 -5.76 9.98 12.24
N HIS A 160 -4.45 9.72 12.09
CA HIS A 160 -3.43 10.76 12.05
C HIS A 160 -3.65 11.74 10.88
N ALA A 161 -4.04 11.23 9.70
CA ALA A 161 -4.39 12.09 8.58
C ALA A 161 -5.60 13.00 8.89
N GLY A 162 -6.57 12.49 9.66
CA GLY A 162 -7.70 13.27 10.16
C GLY A 162 -7.26 14.35 11.15
N GLU A 163 -6.30 14.06 12.02
CA GLU A 163 -5.74 15.03 12.97
C GLU A 163 -4.95 16.13 12.28
N ALA A 164 -4.08 15.77 11.32
CA ALA A 164 -3.38 16.75 10.49
C ALA A 164 -4.35 17.71 9.76
N CYS A 165 -5.52 17.21 9.34
CA CYS A 165 -6.53 18.01 8.66
C CYS A 165 -7.26 19.01 9.58
N ARG A 166 -7.17 18.84 10.91
CA ARG A 166 -7.74 19.76 11.91
C ARG A 166 -6.76 20.84 12.36
N GLN A 167 -5.49 20.72 11.96
CA GLN A 167 -4.43 21.69 12.22
C GLN A 167 -4.28 22.64 11.04
N ASP A 168 -3.37 23.61 11.15
CA ASP A 168 -3.02 24.48 10.03
C ASP A 168 -2.27 23.66 8.96
N ILE A 169 -2.94 23.42 7.83
CA ILE A 169 -2.43 22.63 6.72
C ILE A 169 -2.72 23.37 5.41
N GLY A 170 -1.74 23.38 4.52
CA GLY A 170 -1.91 23.97 3.19
C GLY A 170 -2.80 23.15 2.25
N PHE A 171 -3.03 23.69 1.06
CA PHE A 171 -3.88 23.06 0.04
C PHE A 171 -3.31 21.72 -0.42
N SER A 172 -2.01 21.64 -0.71
CA SER A 172 -1.36 20.41 -1.14
C SER A 172 -1.33 19.38 -0.02
N GLY A 173 -1.09 19.79 1.23
CA GLY A 173 -1.22 18.93 2.41
C GLY A 173 -2.63 18.34 2.56
N THR A 174 -3.67 19.14 2.34
CA THR A 174 -5.08 18.66 2.35
C THR A 174 -5.33 17.59 1.27
N ILE A 175 -4.70 17.73 0.10
CA ILE A 175 -4.77 16.70 -0.94
C ILE A 175 -3.99 15.45 -0.52
N VAL A 176 -2.85 15.56 0.15
CA VAL A 176 -2.12 14.40 0.70
C VAL A 176 -3.04 13.59 1.63
N VAL A 177 -3.75 14.25 2.56
CA VAL A 177 -4.74 13.60 3.45
C VAL A 177 -5.83 12.89 2.64
N SER A 178 -6.38 13.55 1.62
CA SER A 178 -7.44 12.99 0.77
C SER A 178 -6.96 11.76 -0.02
N GLN A 179 -5.74 11.80 -0.54
CA GLN A 179 -5.13 10.66 -1.22
C GLN A 179 -4.81 9.52 -0.25
N LEU A 180 -4.36 9.83 0.97
CA LEU A 180 -4.11 8.83 2.00
C LEU A 180 -5.38 8.03 2.33
N ARG A 181 -6.53 8.70 2.45
CA ARG A 181 -7.84 8.04 2.62
C ARG A 181 -8.19 7.12 1.43
N THR A 182 -7.85 7.54 0.21
CA THR A 182 -8.08 6.75 -1.01
C THR A 182 -7.23 5.49 -1.04
N VAL A 183 -5.93 5.60 -0.74
CA VAL A 183 -5.03 4.44 -0.76
C VAL A 183 -5.22 3.53 0.46
N ALA A 184 -5.64 4.08 1.61
CA ALA A 184 -6.09 3.30 2.76
C ALA A 184 -7.31 2.43 2.42
N ASN A 185 -8.28 2.98 1.70
CA ASN A 185 -9.43 2.23 1.21
C ASN A 185 -9.00 1.07 0.29
N GLU A 186 -8.06 1.30 -0.64
CA GLU A 186 -7.53 0.22 -1.48
C GLU A 186 -6.80 -0.84 -0.64
N LEU A 187 -6.01 -0.46 0.37
CA LEU A 187 -5.34 -1.44 1.24
C LEU A 187 -6.34 -2.28 2.05
N LEU A 188 -7.41 -1.68 2.59
CA LEU A 188 -8.50 -2.41 3.23
C LEU A 188 -9.15 -3.39 2.26
N ARG A 189 -9.42 -2.97 1.02
CA ARG A 189 -9.98 -3.86 0.00
C ARG A 189 -9.02 -4.98 -0.39
N ALA A 190 -7.72 -4.71 -0.39
CA ALA A 190 -6.71 -5.73 -0.61
C ALA A 190 -6.80 -6.85 0.45
N THR A 191 -7.23 -6.51 1.67
CA THR A 191 -7.44 -7.47 2.77
C THR A 191 -8.76 -8.26 2.69
N GLY A 192 -9.56 -8.07 1.63
CA GLY A 192 -10.86 -8.72 1.45
C GLY A 192 -12.06 -7.95 2.04
N VAL A 193 -11.85 -6.76 2.61
CA VAL A 193 -12.95 -5.92 3.09
C VAL A 193 -13.77 -5.40 1.90
N ARG A 194 -15.10 -5.50 1.99
CA ARG A 194 -16.00 -5.01 0.93
C ARG A 194 -15.85 -3.51 0.73
N HIS A 195 -16.13 -3.03 -0.49
CA HIS A 195 -15.93 -1.63 -0.86
C HIS A 195 -16.67 -0.63 0.05
N ASP A 196 -17.95 -0.86 0.33
CA ASP A 196 -18.75 0.06 1.17
C ASP A 196 -18.34 0.00 2.64
N GLU A 197 -17.89 -1.17 3.09
CA GLU A 197 -17.32 -1.38 4.42
C GLU A 197 -16.01 -0.61 4.59
N ALA A 198 -15.08 -0.76 3.64
CA ALA A 198 -13.79 -0.07 3.65
C ALA A 198 -14.00 1.46 3.64
N ARG A 199 -14.91 1.96 2.82
CA ARG A 199 -15.30 3.38 2.80
C ARG A 199 -15.86 3.84 4.15
N ARG A 200 -16.71 3.04 4.79
CA ARG A 200 -17.28 3.38 6.12
C ARG A 200 -16.20 3.42 7.18
N LEU A 201 -15.30 2.44 7.22
CA LEU A 201 -14.18 2.38 8.17
C LEU A 201 -13.24 3.58 8.01
N VAL A 202 -12.86 3.92 6.78
CA VAL A 202 -12.02 5.10 6.50
C VAL A 202 -12.71 6.40 6.95
N ARG A 203 -14.01 6.57 6.67
CA ARG A 203 -14.75 7.76 7.13
C ARG A 203 -14.78 7.87 8.65
N ARG A 204 -15.06 6.78 9.36
CA ARG A 204 -15.09 6.74 10.83
C ARG A 204 -13.71 7.07 11.43
N ALA A 205 -12.66 6.42 10.93
CA ALA A 205 -11.31 6.66 11.39
C ALA A 205 -10.88 8.12 11.17
N ALA A 206 -11.23 8.73 10.02
CA ALA A 206 -10.90 10.13 9.74
C ALA A 206 -11.60 11.10 10.71
N ALA A 207 -12.78 10.72 11.20
CA ALA A 207 -13.55 11.48 12.19
C ALA A 207 -13.18 11.18 13.65
N GLY A 208 -12.25 10.23 13.90
CA GLY A 208 -11.80 9.88 15.25
C GLY A 208 -12.59 8.77 15.96
N TYR A 209 -13.42 8.01 15.23
CA TYR A 209 -14.25 6.90 15.75
C TYR A 209 -13.78 5.49 15.33
#